data_AF-A0A1I0PG20-F1
#
_entry.id   AF-A0A1I0PG20-F1
#
_cell.length_a   1.000
_cell.length_b   1.000
_cell.length_c   1.000
_cell.angle_alpha   90.00
_cell.angle_beta   90.00
_cell.angle_gamma   90.00
#
_symmetry.space_group_name_H-M   'P 1'
#
loop_
_entity.id
_entity.type
_entity.pdbx_description
1 polymer ?
#
loop_
_entity_poly.entity_id
_entity_poly.type
_entity_poly.pdbx_seq_one_letter_code
_entity_poly.pdbx_strand_id
1 'polypeptide(L)'
;MTNPLFYAKIILFGEYGMIEDSQGLVVPYSFYKGALKFSDLDSEFEKKSNQHLHKYADFLSVLDLSDDFKLDIESFKNDIRNGLFFDSNIPQGYGVGSSGALVAAIFEKYSVNKLNPENISKDNLKHLKAVFGEMESYFHGKSSGMDPLICYMNLPILIENRENLDKVAIPEGEEGKGAIFLIDSGITGETGPMIQIFFEKMKTEGFRKTLKEEFIRYNNACIDSFLKKDMNPFFRNLKKLSHWAYEHFRPMIPESIFNIWKKGLDSNAYYLKLCGSGGGGYILGFTKDYEKAEKMLDGFHKEVIYRF
;
A
#
# COMPACT_ATOMS: atom_id res chain seq x y z
N MET A 1 5.39 27.50 -8.09
CA MET A 1 4.99 26.63 -6.96
C MET A 1 5.47 25.22 -7.28
N THR A 2 6.10 24.53 -6.34
CA THR A 2 6.54 23.14 -6.53
C THR A 2 5.31 22.23 -6.58
N ASN A 3 5.20 21.38 -7.61
CA ASN A 3 4.09 20.44 -7.72
C ASN A 3 4.10 19.47 -6.52
N PRO A 4 2.93 19.16 -5.92
CA PRO A 4 2.87 18.23 -4.80
C PRO A 4 3.36 16.84 -5.21
N LEU A 5 4.04 16.19 -4.26
CA LEU A 5 4.53 14.82 -4.42
C LEU A 5 3.51 13.86 -3.81
N PHE A 6 3.14 12.82 -4.56
CA PHE A 6 2.25 11.77 -4.11
C PHE A 6 3.07 10.52 -3.87
N TYR A 7 3.21 10.15 -2.61
CA TYR A 7 4.06 9.05 -2.20
C TYR A 7 3.35 7.72 -2.38
N ALA A 8 4.14 6.69 -2.59
CA ALA A 8 3.69 5.32 -2.46
C ALA A 8 3.18 5.03 -1.04
N LYS A 9 2.60 3.85 -0.85
CA LYS A 9 2.21 3.34 0.46
C LYS A 9 2.77 1.96 0.72
N ILE A 10 2.80 1.61 2.00
CA ILE A 10 3.10 0.26 2.48
C ILE A 10 1.97 -0.17 3.41
N ILE A 11 1.40 -1.34 3.16
CA ILE A 11 0.51 -1.99 4.12
C ILE A 11 1.44 -2.66 5.14
N LEU A 12 1.63 -2.02 6.28
CA LEU A 12 2.50 -2.56 7.32
C LEU A 12 1.87 -3.82 7.94
N PHE A 13 0.54 -3.79 8.12
CA PHE A 13 -0.28 -4.88 8.63
C PHE A 13 -1.69 -4.86 8.01
N GLY A 14 -2.36 -6.02 7.95
CA GLY A 14 -3.77 -6.16 7.54
C GLY A 14 -4.03 -6.84 6.20
N GLU A 15 -3.01 -7.28 5.45
CA GLU A 15 -3.17 -7.95 4.16
C GLU A 15 -4.16 -9.11 4.25
N TYR A 16 -5.15 -9.13 3.35
CA TYR A 16 -6.26 -10.07 3.31
C TYR A 16 -7.17 -10.09 4.54
N GLY A 17 -6.64 -9.93 5.76
CA GLY A 17 -7.42 -9.84 6.99
C GLY A 17 -8.43 -8.70 6.98
N MET A 18 -8.12 -7.56 6.35
CA MET A 18 -9.08 -6.46 6.20
C MET A 18 -10.35 -6.85 5.42
N ILE A 19 -10.28 -7.90 4.58
CA ILE A 19 -11.46 -8.48 3.94
C ILE A 19 -12.36 -9.14 5.00
N GLU A 20 -11.81 -9.66 6.08
CA GLU A 20 -12.55 -10.31 7.18
C GLU A 20 -12.60 -9.43 8.45
N ASP A 21 -12.71 -8.12 8.29
CA ASP A 21 -12.82 -7.13 9.38
C ASP A 21 -11.64 -7.10 10.38
N SER A 22 -10.45 -7.53 9.95
CA SER A 22 -9.21 -7.29 10.68
C SER A 22 -8.82 -5.82 10.63
N GLN A 23 -8.05 -5.37 11.64
CA GLN A 23 -7.39 -4.08 11.54
C GLN A 23 -6.33 -4.09 10.45
N GLY A 24 -6.08 -2.93 9.86
CA GLY A 24 -4.96 -2.68 8.95
C GLY A 24 -4.21 -1.43 9.34
N LEU A 25 -2.89 -1.43 9.16
CA LEU A 25 -2.05 -0.25 9.37
C LEU A 25 -1.31 0.04 8.08
N VAL A 26 -1.60 1.20 7.49
CA VAL A 26 -1.00 1.63 6.23
C VAL A 26 -0.22 2.91 6.46
N VAL A 27 0.98 2.96 5.89
CA VAL A 27 1.91 4.08 6.05
C VAL A 27 2.33 4.62 4.69
N PRO A 28 2.50 5.95 4.55
CA PRO A 28 3.16 6.53 3.39
C PRO A 28 4.60 6.01 3.28
N TYR A 29 5.08 5.90 2.05
CA TYR A 29 6.43 5.44 1.74
C TYR A 29 7.08 6.41 0.77
N SER A 30 7.95 7.26 1.29
CA SER A 30 8.42 8.46 0.61
C SER A 30 9.48 8.21 -0.46
N PHE A 31 10.10 7.03 -0.48
CA PHE A 31 11.12 6.65 -1.46
C PHE A 31 10.58 6.67 -2.89
N TYR A 32 9.35 6.18 -3.04
CA TYR A 32 8.63 6.23 -4.30
C TYR A 32 7.59 7.33 -4.30
N LYS A 33 7.57 8.11 -5.38
CA LYS A 33 6.74 9.28 -5.53
C LYS A 33 6.38 9.54 -6.99
N GLY A 34 5.20 10.12 -7.18
CA GLY A 34 4.76 10.67 -8.44
C GLY A 34 4.46 12.16 -8.33
N ALA A 35 4.61 12.87 -9.45
CA ALA A 35 4.17 14.25 -9.61
C ALA A 35 3.66 14.48 -11.03
N LEU A 36 2.65 15.35 -11.14
CA LEU A 36 2.25 15.89 -12.43
C LEU A 36 3.30 16.89 -12.90
N LYS A 37 3.75 16.75 -14.15
CA LYS A 37 4.74 17.64 -14.79
C LYS A 37 4.27 17.98 -16.20
N PHE A 38 4.87 19.02 -16.76
CA PHE A 38 4.70 19.41 -18.15
C PHE A 38 6.02 19.22 -18.89
N SER A 39 5.97 18.72 -20.11
CA SER A 39 7.09 18.70 -21.04
C SER A 39 6.59 18.74 -22.48
N ASP A 40 7.51 18.84 -23.43
CA ASP A 40 7.20 18.78 -24.86
C ASP A 40 6.88 17.36 -25.35
N LEU A 41 6.80 16.38 -24.42
CA LEU A 41 6.52 14.96 -24.67
C LEU A 41 7.54 14.31 -25.61
N ASP A 42 8.82 14.64 -25.46
CA ASP A 42 9.89 14.15 -26.33
C ASP A 42 10.18 12.66 -26.15
N SER A 43 10.05 12.15 -24.91
CA SER A 43 10.33 10.74 -24.61
C SER A 43 9.11 9.84 -24.77
N GLU A 44 9.34 8.57 -25.11
CA GLU A 44 8.27 7.57 -25.19
C GLU A 44 7.57 7.33 -23.85
N PHE A 45 8.27 7.53 -22.73
CA PHE A 45 7.68 7.46 -21.40
C PHE A 45 6.63 8.56 -21.20
N GLU A 46 6.99 9.81 -21.50
CA GLU A 46 6.09 10.97 -21.36
C GLU A 46 4.86 10.85 -22.26
N LYS A 47 5.07 10.47 -23.53
CA LYS A 47 3.96 10.26 -24.48
C LYS A 47 2.99 9.19 -23.99
N LYS A 48 3.48 8.05 -23.50
CA LYS A 48 2.62 6.98 -22.95
C LYS A 48 1.86 7.44 -21.71
N SER A 49 2.54 8.15 -20.81
CA SER A 49 1.92 8.71 -19.61
C SER A 49 0.82 9.72 -19.98
N ASN A 50 1.09 10.66 -20.88
CA ASN A 50 0.12 11.63 -21.40
C ASN A 50 -1.09 10.95 -22.10
N GLN A 51 -0.85 9.94 -22.95
CA GLN A 51 -1.92 9.15 -23.58
C GLN A 51 -2.80 8.41 -22.57
N HIS A 52 -2.22 7.90 -21.49
CA HIS A 52 -2.99 7.32 -20.39
C HIS A 52 -3.86 8.37 -19.70
N LEU A 53 -3.33 9.58 -19.46
CA LEU A 53 -4.11 10.68 -18.89
C LEU A 53 -5.29 11.08 -19.76
N HIS A 54 -5.15 11.08 -21.10
CA HIS A 54 -6.26 11.33 -22.01
C HIS A 54 -7.43 10.35 -21.78
N LYS A 55 -7.15 9.04 -21.79
CA LYS A 55 -8.16 7.99 -21.56
C LYS A 55 -8.78 8.11 -20.17
N TYR A 56 -7.97 8.47 -19.18
CA TYR A 56 -8.45 8.65 -17.82
C TYR A 56 -9.34 9.89 -17.68
N ALA A 57 -9.01 11.00 -18.34
CA ALA A 57 -9.85 12.20 -18.38
C ALA A 57 -11.22 11.94 -19.01
N ASP A 58 -11.28 11.10 -20.05
CA ASP A 58 -12.56 10.69 -20.66
C ASP A 58 -13.40 9.85 -19.70
N PHE A 59 -12.77 8.91 -18.98
CA PHE A 59 -13.45 8.15 -17.92
C PHE A 59 -13.98 9.06 -16.80
N LEU A 60 -13.16 10.00 -16.30
CA LEU A 60 -13.57 10.92 -15.24
C LEU A 60 -14.70 11.86 -15.69
N SER A 61 -14.79 12.17 -16.99
CA SER A 61 -15.84 13.05 -17.52
C SER A 61 -17.26 12.46 -17.48
N VAL A 62 -17.37 11.14 -17.32
CA VAL A 62 -18.66 10.43 -17.24
C VAL A 62 -19.00 9.97 -15.82
N LEU A 63 -18.13 10.22 -14.84
CA LEU A 63 -18.41 9.94 -13.43
C LEU A 63 -19.38 10.97 -12.87
N ASP A 64 -20.39 10.49 -12.14
CA ASP A 64 -21.34 11.31 -11.41
C ASP A 64 -20.88 11.49 -9.96
N LEU A 65 -19.84 12.29 -9.77
CA LEU A 65 -19.31 12.61 -8.44
C LEU A 65 -20.18 13.67 -7.76
N SER A 66 -20.34 13.57 -6.44
CA SER A 66 -21.06 14.58 -5.67
C SER A 66 -20.44 15.97 -5.79
N ASP A 67 -21.26 17.01 -5.66
CA ASP A 67 -20.84 18.41 -5.85
C ASP A 67 -19.65 18.82 -4.97
N ASP A 68 -19.56 18.25 -3.76
CA ASP A 68 -18.46 18.48 -2.82
C ASP A 68 -17.09 17.95 -3.32
N PHE A 69 -17.08 17.08 -4.34
CA PHE A 69 -15.89 16.41 -4.87
C PHE A 69 -15.78 16.52 -6.39
N LYS A 70 -16.48 17.50 -6.97
CA LYS A 70 -16.48 17.75 -8.42
C LYS A 70 -15.09 18.06 -8.93
N LEU A 71 -14.77 17.54 -10.11
CA LEU A 71 -13.50 17.76 -10.81
C LEU A 71 -13.65 18.77 -11.96
N ASP A 72 -12.67 19.65 -12.13
CA ASP A 72 -12.51 20.50 -13.30
C ASP A 72 -11.84 19.73 -14.45
N ILE A 73 -12.64 18.93 -15.13
CA ILE A 73 -12.20 18.07 -16.24
C ILE A 73 -11.74 18.89 -17.45
N GLU A 74 -12.30 20.08 -17.67
CA GLU A 74 -11.90 20.93 -18.80
C GLU A 74 -10.48 21.44 -18.62
N SER A 75 -10.13 21.94 -17.43
CA SER A 75 -8.76 22.30 -17.09
C SER A 75 -7.82 21.11 -17.19
N PHE A 76 -8.25 19.92 -16.73
CA PHE A 76 -7.45 18.70 -16.87
C PHE A 76 -7.16 18.36 -18.33
N LYS A 77 -8.19 18.32 -19.20
CA LYS A 77 -8.04 18.06 -20.64
C LYS A 77 -7.19 19.11 -21.34
N ASN A 78 -7.25 20.37 -20.91
CA ASN A 78 -6.41 21.43 -21.44
C ASN A 78 -4.93 21.23 -21.06
N ASP A 79 -4.66 20.90 -19.81
CA ASP A 79 -3.29 20.64 -19.36
C ASP A 79 -2.68 19.42 -20.07
N ILE A 80 -3.44 18.35 -20.30
CA ILE A 80 -2.97 17.19 -21.08
C ILE A 80 -2.57 17.62 -22.50
N ARG A 81 -3.38 18.47 -23.16
CA ARG A 81 -3.05 19.03 -24.49
C ARG A 81 -1.77 19.87 -24.48
N ASN A 82 -1.46 20.50 -23.33
CA ASN A 82 -0.24 21.29 -23.13
C ASN A 82 0.95 20.46 -22.63
N GLY A 83 0.91 19.13 -22.74
CA GLY A 83 2.05 18.27 -22.40
C GLY A 83 2.08 17.80 -20.95
N LEU A 84 0.95 17.82 -20.23
CA LEU A 84 0.89 17.22 -18.89
C LEU A 84 1.15 15.71 -18.95
N PHE A 85 2.02 15.22 -18.08
CA PHE A 85 2.24 13.81 -17.86
C PHE A 85 2.45 13.54 -16.36
N PHE A 86 2.28 12.29 -15.96
CA PHE A 86 2.59 11.85 -14.60
C PHE A 86 4.00 11.26 -14.57
N ASP A 87 4.93 11.97 -13.93
CA ASP A 87 6.30 11.55 -13.69
C ASP A 87 6.36 10.77 -12.38
N SER A 88 6.62 9.47 -12.44
CA SER A 88 6.57 8.59 -11.28
C SER A 88 7.68 7.56 -11.33
N ASN A 89 8.37 7.39 -10.20
CA ASN A 89 9.30 6.28 -9.99
C ASN A 89 8.64 5.12 -9.21
N ILE A 90 7.33 5.18 -8.94
CA ILE A 90 6.61 4.12 -8.21
C ILE A 90 6.51 2.86 -9.07
N PRO A 91 7.07 1.72 -8.65
CA PRO A 91 7.04 0.50 -9.45
C PRO A 91 5.61 -0.04 -9.59
N GLN A 92 5.20 -0.33 -10.82
CA GLN A 92 3.89 -0.93 -11.11
C GLN A 92 3.90 -2.42 -10.76
N GLY A 93 2.81 -2.92 -10.16
CA GLY A 93 2.68 -4.33 -9.77
C GLY A 93 3.48 -4.75 -8.53
N TYR A 94 4.04 -3.79 -7.78
CA TYR A 94 4.82 -4.05 -6.56
C TYR A 94 4.02 -3.87 -5.26
N GLY A 95 2.71 -3.62 -5.36
CA GLY A 95 1.80 -3.46 -4.20
C GLY A 95 1.90 -2.11 -3.47
N VAL A 96 2.67 -1.17 -4.00
CA VAL A 96 3.00 0.13 -3.38
C VAL A 96 2.13 1.31 -3.82
N GLY A 97 1.08 1.08 -4.63
CA GLY A 97 0.01 2.06 -4.86
C GLY A 97 0.23 3.07 -6.00
N SER A 98 0.81 2.66 -7.14
CA SER A 98 1.02 3.57 -8.29
C SER A 98 -0.28 4.18 -8.85
N SER A 99 -1.39 3.42 -8.90
CA SER A 99 -2.69 3.96 -9.32
C SER A 99 -3.22 4.96 -8.30
N GLY A 100 -3.12 4.63 -7.01
CA GLY A 100 -3.50 5.50 -5.91
C GLY A 100 -2.80 6.86 -5.96
N ALA A 101 -1.50 6.87 -6.20
CA ALA A 101 -0.73 8.12 -6.30
C ALA A 101 -1.19 9.00 -7.48
N LEU A 102 -1.51 8.40 -8.63
CA LEU A 102 -2.02 9.14 -9.78
C LEU A 102 -3.43 9.70 -9.50
N VAL A 103 -4.34 8.87 -8.97
CA VAL A 103 -5.70 9.29 -8.60
C VAL A 103 -5.67 10.46 -7.62
N ALA A 104 -4.83 10.34 -6.57
CA ALA A 104 -4.63 11.40 -5.60
C ALA A 104 -4.07 12.68 -6.23
N ALA A 105 -3.12 12.56 -7.17
CA ALA A 105 -2.54 13.70 -7.88
C ALA A 105 -3.55 14.47 -8.74
N ILE A 106 -4.40 13.73 -9.46
CA ILE A 106 -5.48 14.32 -10.26
C ILE A 106 -6.51 14.99 -9.36
N PHE A 107 -6.94 14.33 -8.28
CA PHE A 107 -7.90 14.91 -7.35
C PHE A 107 -7.35 16.18 -6.67
N GLU A 108 -6.12 16.16 -6.16
CA GLU A 108 -5.50 17.33 -5.54
C GLU A 108 -5.35 18.50 -6.53
N LYS A 109 -5.06 18.24 -7.81
CA LYS A 109 -4.88 19.32 -8.79
C LYS A 109 -6.19 19.87 -9.34
N TYR A 110 -7.18 19.00 -9.57
CA TYR A 110 -8.38 19.34 -10.34
C TYR A 110 -9.69 19.28 -9.55
N SER A 111 -9.68 18.92 -8.27
CA SER A 111 -10.88 19.06 -7.43
C SER A 111 -11.23 20.54 -7.25
N VAL A 112 -12.50 20.86 -7.50
CA VAL A 112 -13.05 22.21 -7.34
C VAL A 112 -13.05 22.61 -5.87
N ASN A 113 -13.34 21.66 -4.99
CA ASN A 113 -13.40 21.84 -3.55
C ASN A 113 -12.30 20.98 -2.88
N LYS A 114 -11.23 21.64 -2.43
CA LYS A 114 -10.13 20.96 -1.76
C LYS A 114 -10.42 20.71 -0.29
N LEU A 115 -10.20 19.48 0.16
CA LEU A 115 -10.21 19.13 1.57
C LEU A 115 -8.78 19.16 2.11
N ASN A 116 -8.52 19.96 3.13
CA ASN A 116 -7.21 19.95 3.78
C ASN A 116 -7.01 18.63 4.57
N PRO A 117 -6.01 17.79 4.23
CA PRO A 117 -5.73 16.54 4.92
C PRO A 117 -5.52 16.68 6.43
N GLU A 118 -4.93 17.79 6.89
CA GLU A 118 -4.64 18.01 8.31
C GLU A 118 -5.93 18.08 9.15
N ASN A 119 -6.95 18.76 8.61
CA ASN A 119 -8.20 19.06 9.33
C ASN A 119 -9.41 18.26 8.84
N ILE A 120 -9.21 17.22 8.02
CA ILE A 120 -10.33 16.39 7.53
C ILE A 120 -11.02 15.63 8.67
N SER A 121 -12.36 15.66 8.67
CA SER A 121 -13.21 14.91 9.61
C SER A 121 -13.33 13.44 9.22
N LYS A 122 -13.80 12.59 10.15
CA LYS A 122 -14.06 11.16 9.85
C LYS A 122 -15.10 10.96 8.75
N ASP A 123 -16.17 11.77 8.75
CA ASP A 123 -17.21 11.69 7.72
C ASP A 123 -16.66 12.08 6.35
N ASN A 124 -15.83 13.13 6.29
CA ASN A 124 -15.17 13.52 5.05
C ASN A 124 -14.18 12.47 4.56
N LEU A 125 -13.44 11.78 5.45
CA LEU A 125 -12.59 10.65 5.07
C LEU A 125 -13.41 9.52 4.43
N LYS A 126 -14.61 9.24 4.97
CA LYS A 126 -15.50 8.21 4.43
C LYS A 126 -16.02 8.59 3.04
N HIS A 127 -16.44 9.84 2.84
CA HIS A 127 -16.87 10.31 1.51
C HIS A 127 -15.73 10.33 0.50
N LEU A 128 -14.56 10.82 0.92
CA LEU A 128 -13.38 10.87 0.06
C LEU A 128 -12.93 9.47 -0.35
N LYS A 129 -12.99 8.48 0.56
CA LYS A 129 -12.77 7.06 0.24
C LYS A 129 -13.73 6.58 -0.85
N ALA A 130 -15.01 6.88 -0.75
CA ALA A 130 -16.01 6.45 -1.75
C ALA A 130 -15.69 7.06 -3.14
N VAL A 131 -15.46 8.37 -3.19
CA VAL A 131 -15.06 9.09 -4.42
C VAL A 131 -13.79 8.50 -5.02
N PHE A 132 -12.77 8.26 -4.20
CA PHE A 132 -11.55 7.61 -4.66
C PHE A 132 -11.76 6.18 -5.17
N GLY A 133 -12.71 5.44 -4.59
CA GLY A 133 -13.11 4.13 -5.09
C GLY A 133 -13.68 4.20 -6.51
N GLU A 134 -14.52 5.21 -6.78
CA GLU A 134 -15.05 5.46 -8.12
C GLU A 134 -13.97 5.89 -9.11
N MET A 135 -13.12 6.83 -8.72
CA MET A 135 -12.02 7.31 -9.57
C MET A 135 -11.00 6.21 -9.89
N GLU A 136 -10.67 5.34 -8.93
CA GLU A 136 -9.68 4.27 -9.13
C GLU A 136 -10.28 3.03 -9.82
N SER A 137 -11.60 2.91 -9.88
CA SER A 137 -12.27 1.80 -10.58
C SER A 137 -11.86 1.69 -12.05
N TYR A 138 -11.39 2.78 -12.67
CA TYR A 138 -10.77 2.77 -14.01
C TYR A 138 -9.64 1.72 -14.14
N PHE A 139 -8.81 1.56 -13.12
CA PHE A 139 -7.62 0.72 -13.19
C PHE A 139 -7.90 -0.74 -12.85
N HIS A 140 -8.85 -1.00 -11.95
CA HIS A 140 -9.07 -2.33 -11.35
C HIS A 140 -10.52 -2.84 -11.43
N GLY A 141 -11.42 -2.09 -12.07
CA GLY A 141 -12.86 -2.37 -12.16
C GLY A 141 -13.63 -2.10 -10.86
N LYS A 142 -13.15 -2.62 -9.73
CA LYS A 142 -13.68 -2.34 -8.39
C LYS A 142 -12.54 -1.92 -7.47
N SER A 143 -12.65 -0.75 -6.84
CA SER A 143 -11.71 -0.28 -5.83
C SER A 143 -12.41 -0.02 -4.49
N SER A 144 -11.65 -0.17 -3.40
CA SER A 144 -12.05 0.26 -2.06
C SER A 144 -11.80 1.75 -1.81
N GLY A 145 -11.09 2.44 -2.70
CA GLY A 145 -10.67 3.84 -2.58
C GLY A 145 -9.57 4.09 -1.56
N MET A 146 -9.04 3.04 -0.93
CA MET A 146 -8.05 3.14 0.15
C MET A 146 -6.69 3.62 -0.35
N ASP A 147 -6.20 3.06 -1.45
CA ASP A 147 -4.87 3.38 -1.98
C ASP A 147 -4.75 4.87 -2.35
N PRO A 148 -5.70 5.46 -3.12
CA PRO A 148 -5.69 6.90 -3.37
C PRO A 148 -5.90 7.73 -2.10
N LEU A 149 -6.77 7.28 -1.18
CA LEU A 149 -6.98 7.99 0.09
C LEU A 149 -5.67 8.13 0.86
N ILE A 150 -4.91 7.05 0.99
CA ILE A 150 -3.63 7.06 1.70
C ILE A 150 -2.60 7.95 0.99
N CYS A 151 -2.53 7.88 -0.33
CA CYS A 151 -1.62 8.72 -1.12
C CYS A 151 -1.97 10.21 -1.00
N TYR A 152 -3.26 10.55 -0.98
CA TYR A 152 -3.76 11.92 -0.82
C TYR A 152 -3.54 12.45 0.60
N MET A 153 -3.86 11.64 1.61
CA MET A 153 -3.73 12.02 3.00
C MET A 153 -2.27 12.20 3.41
N ASN A 154 -1.35 11.42 2.79
CA ASN A 154 0.06 11.37 3.12
C ASN A 154 0.32 11.26 4.63
N LEU A 155 -0.54 10.51 5.31
CA LEU A 155 -0.50 10.27 6.75
C LEU A 155 -0.71 8.77 7.02
N PRO A 156 -0.15 8.23 8.12
CA PRO A 156 -0.46 6.89 8.55
C PRO A 156 -1.94 6.72 8.91
N ILE A 157 -2.56 5.68 8.39
CA ILE A 157 -3.98 5.36 8.60
C ILE A 157 -4.11 4.01 9.29
N LEU A 158 -4.84 4.00 10.40
CA LEU A 158 -5.36 2.79 11.03
C LEU A 158 -6.75 2.51 10.48
N ILE A 159 -6.90 1.34 9.89
CA ILE A 159 -8.17 0.79 9.44
C ILE A 159 -8.64 -0.08 10.60
N GLU A 160 -9.68 0.34 11.32
CA GLU A 160 -10.21 -0.47 12.42
C GLU A 160 -11.08 -1.61 11.89
N ASN A 161 -11.84 -1.33 10.82
CA ASN A 161 -12.66 -2.26 10.07
C ASN A 161 -13.01 -1.63 8.70
N ARG A 162 -13.90 -2.26 7.92
CA ARG A 162 -14.30 -1.78 6.58
C ARG A 162 -14.85 -0.35 6.56
N GLU A 163 -15.49 0.09 7.64
CA GLU A 163 -16.19 1.38 7.74
C GLU A 163 -15.41 2.44 8.53
N ASN A 164 -14.56 2.02 9.46
CA ASN A 164 -13.87 2.93 10.39
C ASN A 164 -12.39 3.09 10.05
N LEU A 165 -12.00 4.33 9.80
CA LEU A 165 -10.63 4.76 9.52
C LEU A 165 -10.24 5.86 10.49
N ASP A 166 -9.01 5.81 10.98
CA ASP A 166 -8.45 6.82 11.86
C ASP A 166 -7.02 7.19 11.47
N LYS A 167 -6.68 8.47 11.65
CA LYS A 167 -5.31 8.96 11.55
C LYS A 167 -4.55 8.50 12.78
N VAL A 168 -3.34 7.97 12.59
CA VAL A 168 -2.45 7.58 13.69
C VAL A 168 -1.06 8.16 13.50
N ALA A 169 -0.31 8.33 14.59
CA ALA A 169 1.10 8.65 14.53
C ALA A 169 1.92 7.35 14.57
N ILE A 170 2.89 7.22 13.68
CA ILE A 170 3.89 6.16 13.78
C ILE A 170 4.93 6.62 14.82
N PRO A 171 5.26 5.79 15.82
CA PRO A 171 6.28 6.16 16.80
C PRO A 171 7.59 6.54 16.11
N GLU A 172 8.24 7.61 16.57
CA GLU A 172 9.53 8.01 16.02
C GLU A 172 10.55 6.86 16.11
N GLY A 173 11.23 6.64 14.98
CA GLY A 173 12.30 5.67 14.90
C GLY A 173 13.53 6.14 15.65
N GLU A 174 14.37 5.19 16.06
CA GLU A 174 15.64 5.45 16.73
C GLU A 174 16.78 4.75 15.98
N GLU A 175 18.01 5.23 16.09
CA GLU A 175 19.20 4.54 15.55
C GLU A 175 19.53 3.28 16.36
N GLY A 176 18.64 2.29 16.27
CA GLY A 176 18.78 0.98 16.89
C GLY A 176 19.15 -0.12 15.89
N LYS A 177 19.44 -1.30 16.44
CA LYS A 177 19.76 -2.50 15.64
C LYS A 177 18.53 -3.09 14.96
N GLY A 178 17.34 -2.82 15.48
CA GLY A 178 16.08 -3.27 14.93
C GLY A 178 15.75 -2.55 13.63
N ALA A 179 15.03 -3.23 12.75
CA ALA A 179 14.58 -2.63 11.51
C ALA A 179 13.29 -3.26 10.99
N ILE A 180 12.52 -2.42 10.30
CA ILE A 180 11.54 -2.83 9.31
C ILE A 180 12.12 -2.48 7.94
N PHE A 181 12.04 -3.42 7.01
CA PHE A 181 12.65 -3.27 5.69
C PHE A 181 11.81 -3.97 4.62
N LEU A 182 11.99 -3.55 3.38
CA LEU A 182 11.45 -4.22 2.20
C LEU A 182 12.50 -5.15 1.60
N ILE A 183 12.05 -6.24 0.99
CA ILE A 183 12.84 -7.14 0.15
C ILE A 183 12.15 -7.17 -1.21
N ASP A 184 12.89 -6.82 -2.27
CA ASP A 184 12.41 -7.00 -3.64
C ASP A 184 12.48 -8.50 -4.00
N SER A 185 11.35 -9.08 -4.40
CA SER A 185 11.31 -10.46 -4.88
C SER A 185 11.94 -10.65 -6.27
N GLY A 186 12.17 -9.56 -7.00
CA GLY A 186 12.73 -9.55 -8.36
C GLY A 186 11.72 -9.93 -9.45
N ILE A 187 10.46 -10.16 -9.09
CA ILE A 187 9.38 -10.46 -10.02
C ILE A 187 8.17 -9.57 -9.74
N THR A 188 7.45 -9.18 -10.78
CA THR A 188 6.21 -8.41 -10.64
C THR A 188 5.07 -9.32 -10.20
N GLY A 189 4.28 -8.88 -9.22
CA GLY A 189 3.09 -9.61 -8.77
C GLY A 189 1.82 -9.16 -9.51
N GLU A 190 0.85 -10.06 -9.64
CA GLU A 190 -0.49 -9.74 -10.13
C GLU A 190 -1.52 -9.87 -9.01
N THR A 191 -2.20 -8.78 -8.69
CA THR A 191 -3.18 -8.73 -7.59
C THR A 191 -4.39 -9.64 -7.83
N GLY A 192 -4.92 -9.68 -9.06
CA GLY A 192 -6.12 -10.43 -9.41
C GLY A 192 -6.03 -11.93 -9.08
N PRO A 193 -5.04 -12.66 -9.62
CA PRO A 193 -4.84 -14.08 -9.30
C PRO A 193 -4.65 -14.36 -7.81
N MET A 194 -3.91 -13.52 -7.09
CA MET A 194 -3.69 -13.72 -5.65
C MET A 194 -4.98 -13.56 -4.83
N ILE A 195 -5.83 -12.60 -5.20
CA ILE A 195 -7.17 -12.43 -4.61
C ILE A 195 -8.04 -13.66 -4.86
N GLN A 196 -8.01 -14.23 -6.07
CA GLN A 196 -8.77 -15.45 -6.39
C GLN A 196 -8.31 -16.63 -5.51
N ILE A 197 -7.01 -16.84 -5.39
CA ILE A 197 -6.44 -17.89 -4.52
C ILE A 197 -6.93 -17.72 -3.07
N PHE A 198 -6.94 -16.48 -2.57
CA PHE A 198 -7.45 -16.19 -1.23
C PHE A 198 -8.94 -16.55 -1.08
N PHE A 199 -9.80 -16.14 -2.02
CA PHE A 199 -11.22 -16.46 -1.97
C PHE A 199 -11.49 -17.97 -2.10
N GLU A 200 -10.71 -18.70 -2.90
CA GLU A 200 -10.79 -20.16 -2.95
C GLU A 200 -10.43 -20.79 -1.59
N LYS A 201 -9.37 -20.33 -0.93
CA LYS A 201 -9.01 -20.78 0.43
C LYS A 201 -10.13 -20.49 1.43
N MET A 202 -10.78 -19.32 1.32
CA MET A 202 -11.91 -18.93 2.18
C MET A 202 -13.13 -19.85 2.07
N LYS A 203 -13.28 -20.65 1.01
CA LYS A 203 -14.33 -21.66 0.93
C LYS A 203 -14.12 -22.80 1.96
N THR A 204 -12.90 -22.98 2.45
CA THR A 204 -12.57 -24.01 3.45
C THR A 204 -12.82 -23.50 4.87
N GLU A 205 -13.65 -24.19 5.64
CA GLU A 205 -13.98 -23.80 7.02
C GLU A 205 -12.75 -23.76 7.95
N GLY A 206 -11.84 -24.74 7.83
CA GLY A 206 -10.60 -24.76 8.62
C GLY A 206 -9.70 -23.54 8.37
N PHE A 207 -9.60 -23.08 7.12
CA PHE A 207 -8.86 -21.87 6.79
C PHE A 207 -9.54 -20.62 7.36
N ARG A 208 -10.86 -20.50 7.23
CA ARG A 208 -11.61 -19.38 7.81
C ARG A 208 -11.43 -19.29 9.33
N LYS A 209 -11.48 -20.43 10.01
CA LYS A 209 -11.31 -20.51 11.46
C LYS A 209 -9.91 -20.03 11.87
N THR A 210 -8.86 -20.58 11.26
CA THR A 210 -7.47 -20.19 11.56
C THR A 210 -7.19 -18.73 11.20
N LEU A 211 -7.73 -18.22 10.09
CA LEU A 211 -7.63 -16.79 9.76
C LEU A 211 -8.23 -15.92 10.88
N LYS A 212 -9.45 -16.23 11.35
CA LYS A 212 -10.13 -15.44 12.39
C LYS A 212 -9.48 -15.57 13.77
N GLU A 213 -9.18 -16.78 14.21
CA GLU A 213 -8.70 -17.05 15.57
C GLU A 213 -7.20 -16.76 15.75
N GLU A 214 -6.43 -16.84 14.66
CA GLU A 214 -4.97 -16.72 14.69
C GLU A 214 -4.48 -15.49 13.93
N PHE A 215 -4.66 -15.43 12.61
CA PHE A 215 -4.08 -14.33 11.81
C PHE A 215 -4.56 -12.96 12.27
N ILE A 216 -5.88 -12.75 12.37
CA ILE A 216 -6.47 -11.47 12.80
C ILE A 216 -5.97 -11.10 14.19
N ARG A 217 -5.96 -12.07 15.12
CA ARG A 217 -5.47 -11.86 16.48
C ARG A 217 -4.01 -11.43 16.52
N TYR A 218 -3.13 -12.12 15.80
CA TYR A 218 -1.71 -11.80 15.76
C TYR A 218 -1.45 -10.46 15.07
N ASN A 219 -2.14 -10.20 13.95
CA ASN A 219 -2.07 -8.96 13.20
C ASN A 219 -2.45 -7.74 14.05
N ASN A 220 -3.62 -7.79 14.69
CA ASN A 220 -4.12 -6.68 15.52
C ASN A 220 -3.20 -6.45 16.73
N ALA A 221 -2.67 -7.53 17.33
CA ALA A 221 -1.71 -7.42 18.43
C ALA A 221 -0.37 -6.82 17.97
N CYS A 222 0.07 -7.07 16.72
CA CYS A 222 1.25 -6.42 16.16
C CYS A 222 1.02 -4.91 15.97
N ILE A 223 -0.14 -4.52 15.42
CA ILE A 223 -0.50 -3.10 15.25
C ILE A 223 -0.50 -2.38 16.61
N ASP A 224 -1.23 -2.91 17.59
CA ASP A 224 -1.33 -2.30 18.93
C ASP A 224 0.04 -2.17 19.61
N SER A 225 0.85 -3.24 19.58
CA SER A 225 2.19 -3.23 20.19
C SER A 225 3.14 -2.27 19.47
N PHE A 226 3.07 -2.21 18.14
CA PHE A 226 3.91 -1.32 17.34
C PHE A 226 3.59 0.14 17.63
N LEU A 227 2.31 0.53 17.61
CA LEU A 227 1.89 1.92 17.90
C LEU A 227 2.22 2.35 19.33
N LYS A 228 2.27 1.41 20.29
CA LYS A 228 2.69 1.66 21.69
C LYS A 228 4.20 1.56 21.92
N LYS A 229 4.99 1.27 20.88
CA LYS A 229 6.44 1.02 20.96
C LYS A 229 6.84 -0.15 21.89
N ASP A 230 5.94 -1.10 22.11
CA ASP A 230 6.22 -2.29 22.94
C ASP A 230 6.74 -3.46 22.09
N MET A 231 8.06 -3.53 21.93
CA MET A 231 8.70 -4.44 20.97
C MET A 231 8.67 -5.92 21.40
N ASN A 232 8.49 -6.22 22.69
CA ASN A 232 8.43 -7.60 23.17
C ASN A 232 7.16 -8.35 22.72
N PRO A 233 5.93 -7.86 23.00
CA PRO A 233 4.72 -8.44 22.45
C PRO A 233 4.65 -8.30 20.94
N PHE A 234 5.21 -7.23 20.36
CA PHE A 234 5.30 -7.07 18.91
C PHE A 234 5.99 -8.28 18.26
N PHE A 235 7.25 -8.56 18.62
CA PHE A 235 8.00 -9.66 18.00
C PHE A 235 7.43 -11.05 18.35
N ARG A 236 6.83 -11.21 19.53
CA ARG A 236 6.18 -12.47 19.90
C ARG A 236 4.99 -12.78 19.00
N ASN A 237 4.15 -11.78 18.70
CA ASN A 237 3.01 -11.95 17.80
C ASN A 237 3.45 -12.00 16.34
N LEU A 238 4.44 -11.20 15.97
CA LEU A 238 4.96 -11.15 14.61
C LEU A 238 5.57 -12.49 14.16
N LYS A 239 6.28 -13.19 15.06
CA LYS A 239 6.75 -14.55 14.79
C LYS A 239 5.60 -15.48 14.42
N LYS A 240 4.49 -15.42 15.18
CA LYS A 240 3.31 -16.26 14.92
C LYS A 240 2.61 -15.86 13.62
N LEU A 241 2.47 -14.56 13.37
CA LEU A 241 1.89 -14.03 12.13
C LEU A 241 2.70 -14.47 10.91
N SER A 242 4.02 -14.34 10.98
CA SER A 242 4.95 -14.72 9.92
C SER A 242 4.92 -16.22 9.63
N HIS A 243 4.87 -17.05 10.68
CA HIS A 243 4.74 -18.49 10.54
C HIS A 243 3.39 -18.88 9.91
N TRP A 244 2.29 -18.31 10.41
CA TRP A 244 0.95 -18.54 9.85
C TRP A 244 0.90 -18.19 8.36
N ALA A 245 1.43 -17.02 7.99
CA ALA A 245 1.47 -16.58 6.59
C ALA A 245 2.33 -17.53 5.72
N TYR A 246 3.49 -17.96 6.23
CA TYR A 246 4.35 -18.93 5.54
C TYR A 246 3.63 -20.25 5.24
N GLU A 247 2.86 -20.78 6.18
CA GLU A 247 2.13 -22.04 6.01
C GLU A 247 0.91 -21.87 5.08
N HIS A 248 0.12 -20.81 5.29
CA HIS A 248 -1.18 -20.70 4.64
C HIS A 248 -1.16 -19.95 3.30
N PHE A 249 -0.20 -19.06 3.08
CA PHE A 249 -0.06 -18.26 1.85
C PHE A 249 1.02 -18.77 0.90
N ARG A 250 1.46 -20.02 1.03
CA ARG A 250 2.46 -20.63 0.13
C ARG A 250 2.33 -20.28 -1.36
N PRO A 251 1.14 -20.34 -2.00
CA PRO A 251 1.01 -20.03 -3.43
C PRO A 251 1.23 -18.55 -3.79
N MET A 252 1.20 -17.67 -2.79
CA MET A 252 1.38 -16.22 -2.91
C MET A 252 2.80 -15.77 -2.55
N ILE A 253 3.70 -16.70 -2.22
CA ILE A 253 5.08 -16.41 -1.84
C ILE A 253 5.99 -16.89 -2.99
N PRO A 254 6.74 -15.98 -3.65
CA PRO A 254 7.71 -16.36 -4.66
C PRO A 254 8.73 -17.40 -4.14
N GLU A 255 9.20 -18.31 -5.00
CA GLU A 255 10.06 -19.42 -4.58
C GLU A 255 11.38 -18.95 -3.94
N SER A 256 11.98 -17.90 -4.50
CA SER A 256 13.19 -17.26 -3.97
C SER A 256 12.98 -16.76 -2.54
N ILE A 257 11.81 -16.16 -2.29
CA ILE A 257 11.40 -15.64 -0.98
C ILE A 257 11.06 -16.77 -0.01
N PHE A 258 10.38 -17.83 -0.48
CA PHE A 258 9.92 -18.91 0.39
C PHE A 258 11.07 -19.56 1.17
N ASN A 259 12.21 -19.79 0.50
CA ASN A 259 13.39 -20.39 1.11
C ASN A 259 14.04 -19.48 2.18
N ILE A 260 14.16 -18.18 1.92
CA ILE A 260 14.71 -17.24 2.91
C ILE A 260 13.73 -17.00 4.06
N TRP A 261 12.42 -17.04 3.81
CA TRP A 261 11.41 -16.90 4.85
C TRP A 261 11.55 -18.01 5.89
N LYS A 262 11.68 -19.26 5.43
CA LYS A 262 11.93 -20.40 6.31
C LYS A 262 13.20 -20.23 7.15
N LYS A 263 14.31 -19.83 6.52
CA LYS A 263 15.58 -19.55 7.24
C LYS A 263 15.42 -18.50 8.33
N GLY A 264 14.64 -17.44 8.06
CA GLY A 264 14.32 -16.39 9.05
C GLY A 264 13.57 -16.96 10.27
N LEU A 265 12.53 -17.75 10.01
CA LEU A 265 11.72 -18.41 11.04
C LEU A 265 12.53 -19.39 11.89
N ASP A 266 13.32 -20.26 11.26
CA ASP A 266 14.10 -21.30 11.94
C ASP A 266 15.20 -20.68 12.84
N SER A 267 15.83 -19.60 12.37
CA SER A 267 16.92 -18.92 13.09
C SER A 267 16.46 -17.82 14.06
N ASN A 268 15.20 -17.39 13.97
CA ASN A 268 14.67 -16.18 14.61
C ASN A 268 15.46 -14.90 14.28
N ALA A 269 16.19 -14.87 13.16
CA ALA A 269 16.96 -13.70 12.75
C ALA A 269 16.08 -12.59 12.17
N TYR A 270 15.00 -12.96 11.48
CA TYR A 270 14.02 -12.03 10.93
C TYR A 270 12.69 -12.75 10.71
N TYR A 271 11.62 -11.97 10.61
CA TYR A 271 10.27 -12.44 10.28
C TYR A 271 9.80 -11.71 9.03
N LEU A 272 9.23 -12.44 8.09
CA LEU A 272 8.71 -11.86 6.85
C LEU A 272 7.18 -11.90 6.83
N LYS A 273 6.57 -11.04 6.02
CA LYS A 273 5.14 -11.07 5.65
C LYS A 273 4.98 -10.54 4.23
N LEU A 274 3.83 -10.85 3.62
CA LEU A 274 3.45 -10.22 2.36
C LEU A 274 3.36 -8.70 2.53
N CYS A 275 3.69 -7.96 1.48
CA CYS A 275 3.41 -6.52 1.38
C CYS A 275 2.40 -6.33 0.23
N GLY A 276 1.12 -6.17 0.56
CA GLY A 276 0.05 -6.17 -0.44
C GLY A 276 -0.45 -7.58 -0.79
N SER A 277 -0.70 -7.83 -2.08
CA SER A 277 -1.34 -9.07 -2.57
C SER A 277 -0.39 -10.29 -2.62
N GLY A 278 0.92 -10.09 -2.65
CA GLY A 278 1.87 -11.19 -2.87
C GLY A 278 1.97 -11.62 -4.34
N GLY A 279 2.56 -12.78 -4.59
CA GLY A 279 2.86 -13.29 -5.94
C GLY A 279 4.08 -12.63 -6.60
N GLY A 280 4.65 -11.60 -5.98
CA GLY A 280 5.78 -10.82 -6.45
C GLY A 280 5.89 -9.50 -5.69
N GLY A 281 6.60 -8.53 -6.26
CA GLY A 281 6.80 -7.20 -5.68
C GLY A 281 7.63 -7.26 -4.41
N TYR A 282 7.24 -6.42 -3.44
CA TYR A 282 7.92 -6.36 -2.14
C TYR A 282 7.40 -7.38 -1.13
N ILE A 283 8.31 -7.77 -0.25
CA ILE A 283 8.06 -8.53 0.97
C ILE A 283 8.52 -7.67 2.15
N LEU A 284 7.73 -7.60 3.21
CA LEU A 284 8.10 -6.88 4.42
C LEU A 284 8.91 -7.80 5.34
N GLY A 285 10.05 -7.31 5.80
CA GLY A 285 10.93 -7.96 6.75
C GLY A 285 11.05 -7.16 8.04
N PHE A 286 11.18 -7.88 9.14
CA PHE A 286 11.29 -7.33 10.49
C PHE A 286 12.37 -8.07 11.26
N THR A 287 13.23 -7.32 11.95
CA THR A 287 14.32 -7.91 12.71
C THR A 287 14.69 -7.06 13.92
N LYS A 288 15.26 -7.70 14.95
CA LYS A 288 15.90 -7.04 16.08
C LYS A 288 17.37 -6.71 15.82
N ASP A 289 17.96 -7.28 14.75
CA ASP A 289 19.36 -7.12 14.37
C ASP A 289 19.48 -7.12 12.84
N TYR A 290 19.45 -5.93 12.26
CA TYR A 290 19.49 -5.76 10.82
C TYR A 290 20.81 -6.16 10.19
N GLU A 291 21.95 -5.94 10.86
CA GLU A 291 23.25 -6.36 10.32
C GLU A 291 23.31 -7.87 10.15
N LYS A 292 22.75 -8.62 11.11
CA LYS A 292 22.62 -10.07 11.00
C LYS A 292 21.65 -10.47 9.88
N ALA A 293 20.49 -9.83 9.80
CA ALA A 293 19.50 -10.13 8.78
C ALA A 293 20.02 -9.84 7.36
N GLU A 294 20.72 -8.71 7.17
CA GLU A 294 21.31 -8.29 5.91
C GLU A 294 22.31 -9.32 5.37
N LYS A 295 23.21 -9.82 6.24
CA LYS A 295 24.15 -10.90 5.88
C LYS A 295 23.46 -12.19 5.48
N MET A 296 22.35 -12.53 6.14
CA MET A 296 21.58 -13.74 5.83
C MET A 296 20.75 -13.61 4.54
N LEU A 297 20.45 -12.37 4.14
CA LEU A 297 19.69 -12.00 2.95
C LEU A 297 20.60 -11.47 1.83
N ASP A 298 21.84 -11.94 1.80
CA ASP A 298 22.79 -11.62 0.74
C ASP A 298 22.22 -12.01 -0.64
N GLY A 299 22.50 -11.19 -1.66
CA GLY A 299 21.98 -11.35 -3.01
C GLY A 299 20.54 -10.84 -3.26
N PHE A 300 19.76 -10.49 -2.23
CA PHE A 300 18.48 -9.80 -2.40
C PHE A 300 18.66 -8.28 -2.46
N HIS A 301 17.74 -7.53 -3.08
CA HIS A 301 17.69 -6.08 -2.89
C HIS A 301 16.82 -5.75 -1.68
N LYS A 302 17.33 -4.94 -0.75
CA LYS A 302 16.64 -4.60 0.50
C LYS A 302 16.64 -3.10 0.72
N GLU A 303 15.60 -2.61 1.36
CA GLU A 303 15.49 -1.19 1.71
C GLU A 303 14.93 -1.02 3.12
N VAL A 304 15.67 -0.32 3.99
CA VAL A 304 15.22 -0.03 5.35
C VAL A 304 14.22 1.12 5.32
N ILE A 305 13.06 0.90 5.94
CA ILE A 305 11.99 1.90 6.02
C ILE A 305 11.74 2.39 7.45
N TYR A 306 12.24 1.69 8.47
CA TYR A 306 12.10 2.08 9.88
C TYR A 306 13.19 1.43 10.74
N ARG A 307 13.67 2.15 11.78
CA ARG A 307 14.69 1.71 12.75
C ARG A 307 14.21 1.90 14.19
N PHE A 308 14.60 0.98 15.08
CA PHE A 308 14.28 1.01 16.52
C PHE A 308 15.23 0.10 17.32
#